data_AF-A0A1G9UUJ9-F1
#
_entry.id   AF-A0A1G9UUJ9-F1
#
_cell.length_a   1.000
_cell.length_b   1.000
_cell.length_c   1.000
_cell.angle_alpha   90.00
_cell.angle_beta   90.00
_cell.angle_gamma   90.00
#
_symmetry.space_group_name_H-M   'P 1'
#
loop_
_entity.id
_entity.type
_entity.pdbx_description
1 polymer ?
#
loop_
_entity_poly.entity_id
_entity_poly.type
_entity_poly.pdbx_seq_one_letter_code
_entity_poly.pdbx_strand_id
1 'polypeptide(L)'
;MEVIRTVKVKLDILDERCDDLHQTKDQFLHCANTTAEWAWRHPNDYCVTSKQKAEKALYERLRNETELTANLVQKGIRRAIEATKSGVARLKKGDNT
;
A
#
# COMPACT_ATOMS: atom_id res chain seq x y z
N MET A 1 -13.26 26.77 -13.67
CA MET A 1 -12.83 25.37 -13.83
C MET A 1 -11.37 25.33 -13.40
N GLU A 2 -11.04 24.64 -12.31
CA GLU A 2 -9.67 24.59 -11.79
C GLU A 2 -8.86 23.59 -12.62
N VAL A 3 -7.73 24.04 -13.20
CA VAL A 3 -6.89 23.21 -14.06
C VAL A 3 -5.79 22.56 -13.21
N ILE A 4 -5.90 21.25 -12.96
CA ILE A 4 -4.84 20.47 -12.31
C ILE A 4 -3.89 19.92 -13.37
N ARG A 5 -2.59 20.21 -13.27
CA ARG A 5 -1.55 19.69 -14.17
C ARG A 5 -0.56 18.80 -13.40
N THR A 6 -0.26 17.63 -13.94
CA THR A 6 0.78 16.73 -13.42
C THR A 6 2.11 17.03 -14.10
N VAL A 7 3.14 17.36 -13.32
CA VAL A 7 4.52 17.53 -13.81
C VAL A 7 5.35 16.33 -13.40
N LYS A 8 6.13 15.77 -14.34
CA LYS A 8 7.10 14.71 -14.04
C LYS A 8 8.37 15.35 -13.49
N VAL A 9 8.66 15.12 -12.22
CA VAL A 9 9.93 15.49 -11.59
C VAL A 9 10.82 14.26 -11.57
N LYS A 10 11.97 14.32 -12.26
CA LYS A 10 12.97 13.25 -12.17
C LYS A 10 13.67 13.36 -10.81
N LEU A 11 13.74 12.25 -10.10
CA LEU A 11 14.58 12.16 -8.92
C LEU A 11 16.02 11.98 -9.40
N ASP A 12 16.89 12.92 -9.05
CA ASP A 12 18.32 12.84 -9.35
C ASP A 12 18.98 11.99 -8.26
N ILE A 13 19.37 10.77 -8.63
CA ILE A 13 19.95 9.77 -7.72
C ILE A 13 21.30 9.39 -8.29
N LEU A 14 22.32 9.40 -7.44
CA LEU A 14 23.62 8.84 -7.77
C LEU A 14 23.44 7.35 -8.12
N ASP A 15 24.07 6.89 -9.21
CA ASP A 15 23.94 5.51 -9.69
C ASP A 15 24.24 4.49 -8.57
N GLU A 16 25.20 4.79 -7.70
CA GLU A 16 25.59 3.96 -6.54
C GLU A 16 24.49 3.78 -5.48
N ARG A 17 23.50 4.68 -5.44
CA ARG A 17 22.37 4.66 -4.49
C ARG A 17 21.04 4.22 -5.11
N CYS A 18 21.05 3.86 -6.39
CA CYS A 18 19.87 3.37 -7.07
C CYS A 18 19.32 2.10 -6.40
N ASP A 19 20.22 1.23 -5.95
CA ASP A 19 19.88 -0.03 -5.28
C ASP A 19 19.21 0.21 -3.92
N ASP A 20 19.68 1.18 -3.13
CA ASP A 20 19.04 1.57 -1.85
C ASP A 20 17.57 1.97 -2.06
N LEU A 21 17.29 2.73 -3.13
CA LEU A 21 15.93 3.15 -3.45
C LEU A 21 15.07 1.95 -3.88
N HIS A 22 15.61 1.08 -4.72
CA HIS A 22 14.90 -0.12 -5.15
C HIS A 22 14.59 -1.05 -3.98
N GLN A 23 15.55 -1.28 -3.09
CA GLN A 23 15.36 -2.07 -1.87
C GLN A 23 14.26 -1.47 -0.98
N THR A 24 14.28 -0.15 -0.77
CA THR A 24 13.24 0.55 0.00
C THR A 24 11.86 0.38 -0.64
N LYS A 25 11.79 0.54 -1.97
CA LYS A 25 10.56 0.36 -2.76
C LYS A 25 10.04 -1.07 -2.63
N ASP A 26 10.90 -2.07 -2.75
CA ASP A 26 10.50 -3.48 -2.72
C ASP A 26 9.98 -3.88 -1.32
N GLN A 27 10.61 -3.43 -0.24
CA GLN A 27 10.10 -3.61 1.12
C GLN A 27 8.77 -2.89 1.34
N PHE A 28 8.61 -1.68 0.80
CA PHE A 28 7.35 -0.95 0.89
C PHE A 28 6.22 -1.68 0.14
N LEU A 29 6.51 -2.22 -1.04
CA LEU A 29 5.59 -3.04 -1.82
C LEU A 29 5.27 -4.34 -1.11
N HIS A 30 6.22 -4.98 -0.43
CA HIS A 30 5.97 -6.14 0.43
C HIS A 30 4.90 -5.83 1.48
N CYS A 31 5.02 -4.72 2.22
CA CYS A 31 4.01 -4.30 3.19
C CYS A 31 2.63 -4.08 2.55
N ALA A 32 2.59 -3.40 1.40
CA ALA A 32 1.35 -3.08 0.71
C ALA A 32 0.65 -4.33 0.15
N ASN A 33 1.39 -5.19 -0.57
CA ASN A 33 0.85 -6.38 -1.21
C ASN A 33 0.39 -7.41 -0.16
N THR A 34 1.20 -7.66 0.87
CA THR A 34 0.82 -8.53 1.99
C THR A 34 -0.46 -8.04 2.68
N THR A 35 -0.61 -6.71 2.83
CA THR A 35 -1.83 -6.14 3.40
C THR A 35 -3.02 -6.29 2.46
N ALA A 36 -2.84 -6.10 1.15
CA ALA A 36 -3.90 -6.25 0.17
C ALA A 36 -4.42 -7.69 0.12
N GLU A 37 -3.52 -8.68 0.13
CA GLU A 37 -3.86 -10.10 0.21
C GLU A 37 -4.63 -10.43 1.49
N TRP A 38 -4.19 -9.90 2.63
CA TRP A 38 -4.88 -10.11 3.91
C TRP A 38 -6.27 -9.42 3.98
N ALA A 39 -6.39 -8.25 3.35
CA ALA A 39 -7.58 -7.42 3.40
C ALA A 39 -8.65 -7.86 2.37
N TRP A 40 -8.25 -8.38 1.22
CA TRP A 40 -9.15 -8.80 0.15
C TRP A 40 -9.69 -10.21 0.39
N ARG A 41 -10.98 -10.33 0.70
CA ARG A 41 -11.63 -11.61 1.05
C ARG A 41 -12.79 -11.99 0.16
N HIS A 42 -13.12 -11.14 -0.81
CA HIS A 42 -14.13 -11.43 -1.82
C HIS A 42 -13.68 -12.61 -2.72
N PRO A 43 -14.58 -13.52 -3.12
CA PRO A 43 -16.04 -13.52 -2.91
C PRO A 43 -16.50 -14.17 -1.60
N ASN A 44 -15.58 -14.70 -0.80
CA ASN A 44 -15.92 -15.61 0.30
C ASN A 44 -16.33 -14.88 1.59
N ASP A 45 -15.81 -13.68 1.85
CA ASP A 45 -16.08 -12.89 3.05
C ASP A 45 -15.91 -11.37 2.78
N TYR A 46 -16.30 -10.54 3.74
CA TYR A 46 -16.18 -9.08 3.69
C TYR A 46 -14.72 -8.63 3.73
N CYS A 47 -14.31 -7.87 2.71
CA CYS A 47 -12.99 -7.25 2.69
C CYS A 47 -12.79 -6.28 3.87
N VAL A 48 -11.58 -6.27 4.44
CA VAL A 48 -11.23 -5.37 5.53
C VAL A 48 -10.83 -4.00 4.99
N THR A 49 -11.59 -2.97 5.33
CA THR A 49 -11.33 -1.57 4.88
C THR A 49 -10.96 -0.62 6.02
N SER A 50 -10.85 -1.12 7.25
CA SER A 50 -10.43 -0.33 8.42
C SER A 50 -8.91 -0.29 8.53
N LYS A 51 -8.34 0.92 8.48
CA LYS A 51 -6.89 1.16 8.66
C LYS A 51 -6.40 0.66 10.02
N GLN A 52 -7.14 1.00 11.09
CA GLN A 52 -6.77 0.62 12.45
C GLN A 52 -6.76 -0.91 12.63
N LYS A 53 -7.75 -1.61 12.05
CA LYS A 53 -7.81 -3.08 12.12
C LYS A 53 -6.63 -3.71 11.37
N ALA A 54 -6.25 -3.18 10.22
CA ALA A 54 -5.12 -3.65 9.44
C ALA A 54 -3.78 -3.38 10.15
N GLU A 55 -3.57 -2.17 10.66
CA GLU A 55 -2.35 -1.83 11.41
C GLU A 55 -2.20 -2.70 12.66
N LYS A 56 -3.27 -2.86 13.44
CA LYS A 56 -3.24 -3.73 14.63
C LYS A 56 -2.90 -5.19 14.28
N ALA A 57 -3.35 -5.67 13.12
CA ALA A 57 -3.14 -7.06 12.72
C ALA A 57 -1.76 -7.32 12.09
N LEU A 58 -1.19 -6.33 11.39
CA LEU A 58 -0.05 -6.58 10.48
C LEU A 58 1.21 -5.81 10.85
N TYR A 59 1.12 -4.71 11.61
CA TYR A 59 2.27 -3.81 11.83
C TYR A 59 3.47 -4.53 12.45
N GLU A 60 3.30 -5.24 13.57
CA GLU A 60 4.42 -5.89 14.27
C GLU A 60 5.13 -6.89 13.36
N ARG A 61 4.37 -7.72 12.63
CA ARG A 61 4.95 -8.69 11.70
C ARG A 61 5.73 -7.99 10.58
N LEU A 62 5.10 -7.05 9.88
CA LEU A 62 5.72 -6.33 8.76
C LEU A 62 6.91 -5.48 9.19
N ARG A 63 6.89 -4.96 10.42
CA ARG A 63 8.01 -4.22 11.01
C ARG A 63 9.21 -5.13 11.27
N ASN A 64 8.98 -6.39 11.64
CA ASN A 64 10.04 -7.39 11.86
C ASN A 64 10.56 -8.01 10.56
N GLU A 65 9.76 -8.00 9.49
CA GLU A 65 10.15 -8.51 8.17
C GLU A 65 10.90 -7.48 7.31
N THR A 66 11.02 -6.23 7.76
CA THR A 66 11.59 -5.14 6.96
C THR A 66 12.54 -4.25 7.75
N GLU A 67 13.46 -3.61 7.04
CA GLU A 67 14.37 -2.58 7.58
C GLU A 67 13.73 -1.17 7.55
N LEU A 68 12.45 -1.10 7.22
CA LEU A 68 11.72 0.16 7.10
C LEU A 68 11.51 0.83 8.46
N THR A 69 11.51 2.16 8.44
CA THR A 69 11.00 2.95 9.56
C THR A 69 9.52 2.64 9.79
N ALA A 70 9.07 2.75 11.04
CA ALA A 70 7.68 2.48 11.44
C ALA A 70 6.65 3.20 10.53
N ASN A 71 6.92 4.45 10.19
CA ASN A 71 6.06 5.27 9.33
C ASN A 71 5.90 4.68 7.92
N LEU A 72 6.96 4.13 7.31
CA LEU A 72 6.86 3.54 5.98
C LEU A 72 6.07 2.23 5.99
N VAL A 73 6.26 1.39 7.02
CA VAL A 73 5.45 0.18 7.22
C VAL A 73 3.96 0.53 7.32
N GLN A 74 3.60 1.47 8.19
CA GLN A 74 2.21 1.92 8.35
C GLN A 74 1.64 2.54 7.06
N LYS A 75 2.44 3.30 6.31
CA LYS A 75 2.02 3.84 5.00
C LYS A 75 1.78 2.76 3.96
N GLY A 76 2.58 1.69 3.95
CA GLY A 76 2.36 0.52 3.10
C GLY A 76 1.01 -0.14 3.39
N ILE A 77 0.73 -0.41 4.67
CA ILE A 77 -0.56 -0.95 5.14
C ILE A 77 -1.72 -0.03 4.71
N ARG A 78 -1.62 1.27 4.97
CA ARG A 78 -2.67 2.25 4.64
C ARG A 78 -2.92 2.34 3.14
N ARG A 79 -1.87 2.30 2.30
CA ARG A 79 -2.00 2.32 0.84
C ARG A 79 -2.84 1.14 0.35
N ALA A 80 -2.57 -0.06 0.86
CA ALA A 80 -3.31 -1.26 0.50
C ALA A 80 -4.78 -1.21 0.94
N ILE A 81 -5.06 -0.64 2.12
CA ILE A 81 -6.42 -0.49 2.62
C ILE A 81 -7.23 0.52 1.80
N GLU A 82 -6.63 1.63 1.36
CA GLU A 82 -7.30 2.56 0.45
C GLU A 82 -7.59 1.92 -0.91
N ALA A 83 -6.67 1.12 -1.44
CA ALA A 83 -6.90 0.35 -2.67
C ALA A 83 -8.04 -0.67 -2.49
N THR A 84 -8.04 -1.41 -1.39
CA THR A 84 -9.11 -2.37 -1.04
C THR A 84 -10.46 -1.67 -0.92
N LYS A 85 -10.52 -0.53 -0.25
CA LYS A 85 -11.74 0.29 -0.11
C LYS A 85 -12.25 0.76 -1.47
N SER A 86 -11.37 1.20 -2.36
CA SER A 86 -11.71 1.58 -3.73
C SER A 86 -12.27 0.39 -4.54
N GLY A 87 -11.62 -0.78 -4.46
CA GLY A 87 -12.09 -2.01 -5.10
C GLY A 87 -13.48 -2.43 -4.62
N VAL A 88 -13.71 -2.44 -3.29
CA VAL A 88 -15.03 -2.73 -2.72
C VAL A 88 -16.09 -1.73 -3.20
N ALA A 89 -15.76 -0.44 -3.31
CA ALA A 89 -16.67 0.57 -3.83
C ALA A 89 -17.03 0.35 -5.31
N ARG A 90 -16.09 -0.17 -6.12
CA ARG A 90 -16.32 -0.56 -7.52
C ARG A 90 -17.23 -1.79 -7.61
N LEU A 91 -16.97 -2.84 -6.83
CA LEU A 91 -17.84 -4.03 -6.77
C LEU A 91 -19.29 -3.67 -6.42
N LYS A 92 -19.48 -2.77 -5.44
CA LYS A 92 -20.82 -2.30 -5.05
C LYS A 92 -21.58 -1.59 -6.18
N LYS A 93 -20.86 -1.06 -7.18
CA LYS A 93 -21.44 -0.45 -8.39
C LYS A 93 -21.63 -1.44 -9.54
N GLY A 94 -21.19 -2.69 -9.38
CA GLY A 94 -21.16 -3.68 -10.46
C GLY A 94 -19.95 -3.54 -11.40
N ASP A 95 -18.97 -2.69 -11.05
CA ASP A 95 -17.74 -2.54 -11.83
C ASP A 95 -16.73 -3.64 -11.47
N ASN A 96 -15.89 -4.02 -12.43
CA ASN A 96 -14.73 -4.85 -12.16
C ASN A 96 -13.76 -4.14 -11.21
N THR A 97 -12.97 -4.89 -10.45
CA THR A 97 -11.95 -4.40 -9.50
C THR A 97 -10.57 -4.35 -10.13
#